data_AF-A0A949R1W5-F1
#
_entry.id   AF-A0A949R1W5-F1
#
_cell.length_a   1.000
_cell.length_b   1.000
_cell.length_c   1.000
_cell.angle_alpha   90.00
_cell.angle_beta   90.00
_cell.angle_gamma   90.00
#
_symmetry.space_group_name_H-M   'P 1'
#
loop_
_entity.id
_entity.type
_entity.pdbx_description
1 polymer ?
#
loop_
_entity_poly.entity_id
_entity_poly.type
_entity_poly.pdbx_seq_one_letter_code
_entity_poly.pdbx_strand_id
1 'polypeptide(L)'
;MKRIRFQREEVIPRLFALTEEGIEYRNRIRSIAGFGAWAILSGLTLASFIFLATNNLQRLAVIALIAFKYLPLFAVLYALARNKAATYLADIFELEDEALAHDFIEDVAFGSSLDHIGDWNKVSEQDKLKRITISEGGISDQDERSPVIRIGGPGYAQVNLDSVALLERVDGFPEIIEPRDKPWKLGCFERIREIGKSDKPGKREYAIVNLRDQFARGISVRARTKDGIPIEAQDIKVMFSILRKPKEQAPENNPYHYEEKAVHSLVYDQVIITPAPAKVFGVSFPWDTTVLPLVIGELEKVIASHSLSEILANISARELDELIMNEATNKQMRVEMTGEQTARVSPSGASKPPEFLSRSNITAQFFNDEFKAEAARLGVAVHWIDIGTWQLPHEIVIEELKSAWMLMGENAKRAAALERAFNKYEIKELTELVNNVIISNYSKSGSSGSSRKLSEKEYVELAKIIEENSDIAFSPMLQQRFSHNAAGKRDAHTIALDILKAFRRELVAARELIEKENRSPVEKQMEIAGITKALKDIDFHIFHYVKRTP
;
A
#
# COMPACT_ATOMS: atom_id res chain seq x y z
N MET A 1 19.67 -54.38 -35.72
CA MET A 1 19.60 -53.90 -34.31
C MET A 1 18.92 -52.53 -34.10
N LYS A 2 18.61 -51.73 -35.12
CA LYS A 2 17.93 -50.41 -34.93
C LYS A 2 16.41 -50.48 -34.64
N ARG A 3 15.70 -51.53 -35.09
CA ARG A 3 14.25 -51.70 -34.89
C ARG A 3 13.82 -51.98 -33.44
N ILE A 4 14.65 -52.67 -32.67
CA ILE A 4 14.35 -53.05 -31.28
C ILE A 4 14.48 -51.84 -30.34
N ARG A 5 15.39 -50.90 -30.63
CA ARG A 5 15.54 -49.66 -29.85
C ARG A 5 14.33 -48.73 -30.01
N PHE A 6 13.82 -48.58 -31.23
CA PHE A 6 12.64 -47.75 -31.51
C PHE A 6 11.38 -48.25 -30.80
N GLN A 7 11.17 -49.58 -30.77
CA GLN A 7 10.04 -50.16 -30.03
C GLN A 7 10.22 -50.02 -28.52
N ARG A 8 11.45 -50.13 -27.99
CA ARG A 8 11.70 -49.99 -26.54
C ARG A 8 11.45 -48.55 -26.06
N GLU A 9 11.84 -47.55 -26.86
CA GLU A 9 11.63 -46.14 -26.56
C GLU A 9 10.15 -45.72 -26.62
N GLU A 10 9.32 -46.41 -27.38
CA GLU A 10 7.88 -46.12 -27.47
C GLU A 10 7.04 -46.95 -26.47
N VAL A 11 7.46 -48.18 -26.16
CA VAL A 11 6.70 -49.12 -25.32
C VAL A 11 6.93 -48.88 -23.83
N ILE A 12 8.16 -48.59 -23.39
CA ILE A 12 8.47 -48.38 -21.97
C ILE A 12 7.70 -47.17 -21.41
N PRO A 13 7.68 -46.00 -22.07
CA PRO A 13 6.90 -44.87 -21.58
C PRO A 13 5.42 -45.21 -21.50
N ARG A 14 4.83 -45.88 -22.50
CA ARG A 14 3.39 -46.22 -22.45
C ARG A 14 3.05 -47.26 -21.39
N LEU A 15 3.96 -48.18 -21.07
CA LEU A 15 3.71 -49.19 -20.04
C LEU A 15 3.72 -48.58 -18.63
N PHE A 16 4.63 -47.64 -18.36
CA PHE A 16 4.81 -47.01 -17.05
C PHE A 16 4.17 -45.62 -16.93
N ALA A 17 3.66 -45.05 -18.02
CA ALA A 17 2.97 -43.77 -18.01
C ALA A 17 1.71 -43.88 -17.16
N LEU A 18 1.54 -42.93 -16.27
CA LEU A 18 0.39 -42.83 -15.38
C LEU A 18 -0.78 -42.06 -16.04
N THR A 19 -0.80 -42.04 -17.37
CA THR A 19 -1.82 -41.41 -18.21
C THR A 19 -2.92 -42.41 -18.58
N GLU A 20 -4.07 -41.92 -19.04
CA GLU A 20 -5.18 -42.75 -19.51
C GLU A 20 -4.76 -43.69 -20.66
N GLU A 21 -4.01 -43.16 -21.63
CA GLU A 21 -3.45 -43.97 -22.73
C GLU A 21 -2.55 -45.12 -22.21
N GLY A 22 -1.80 -44.86 -21.13
CA GLY A 22 -0.98 -45.88 -20.48
C GLY A 22 -1.82 -46.96 -19.80
N ILE A 23 -2.93 -46.57 -19.15
CA ILE A 23 -3.88 -47.51 -18.53
C ILE A 23 -4.53 -48.41 -19.60
N GLU A 24 -5.03 -47.84 -20.69
CA GLU A 24 -5.63 -48.60 -21.80
C GLU A 24 -4.61 -49.58 -22.40
N TYR A 25 -3.37 -49.11 -22.59
CA TYR A 25 -2.28 -49.94 -23.11
C TYR A 25 -1.95 -51.10 -22.16
N ARG A 26 -1.85 -50.84 -20.84
CA ARG A 26 -1.66 -51.89 -19.82
C ARG A 26 -2.80 -52.89 -19.80
N ASN A 27 -4.05 -52.46 -19.91
CA ASN A 27 -5.21 -53.35 -19.96
C ASN A 27 -5.19 -54.26 -21.21
N ARG A 28 -4.84 -53.69 -22.37
CA ARG A 28 -4.70 -54.44 -23.61
C ARG A 28 -3.54 -55.44 -23.54
N ILE A 29 -2.37 -55.02 -23.05
CA ILE A 29 -1.23 -55.92 -22.86
C ILE A 29 -1.53 -57.00 -21.83
N ARG A 30 -2.15 -56.67 -20.69
CA ARG A 30 -2.53 -57.66 -19.67
C ARG A 30 -3.37 -58.77 -20.29
N SER A 31 -4.34 -58.40 -21.12
CA SER A 31 -5.21 -59.36 -21.80
C SER A 31 -4.44 -60.20 -22.83
N ILE A 32 -3.63 -59.57 -23.68
CA ILE A 32 -2.87 -60.27 -24.74
C ILE A 32 -1.74 -61.13 -24.17
N ALA A 33 -0.92 -60.58 -23.27
CA ALA A 33 0.19 -61.27 -22.64
C ALA A 33 -0.30 -62.34 -21.67
N GLY A 34 -1.37 -62.08 -20.91
CA GLY A 34 -2.02 -63.07 -20.07
C GLY A 34 -2.54 -64.25 -20.89
N PHE A 35 -3.28 -63.98 -21.97
CA PHE A 35 -3.76 -65.03 -22.88
C PHE A 35 -2.61 -65.76 -23.59
N GLY A 36 -1.59 -65.04 -24.05
CA GLY A 36 -0.42 -65.61 -24.72
C GLY A 36 0.39 -66.52 -23.80
N ALA A 37 0.72 -66.06 -22.59
CA ALA A 37 1.43 -66.86 -21.59
C ALA A 37 0.61 -68.10 -21.20
N TRP A 38 -0.69 -67.92 -20.98
CA TRP A 38 -1.62 -69.01 -20.70
C TRP A 38 -1.68 -70.03 -21.84
N ALA A 39 -1.77 -69.59 -23.09
CA ALA A 39 -1.82 -70.44 -24.28
C ALA A 39 -0.50 -71.19 -24.51
N ILE A 40 0.65 -70.55 -24.27
CA ILE A 40 1.98 -71.18 -24.39
C ILE A 40 2.17 -72.24 -23.32
N LEU A 41 1.88 -71.93 -22.05
CA LEU A 41 1.99 -72.89 -20.94
C LEU A 41 1.04 -74.08 -21.12
N SER A 42 -0.19 -73.81 -21.53
CA SER A 42 -1.18 -74.84 -21.83
C SER A 42 -0.76 -75.67 -23.05
N GLY A 43 -0.25 -75.04 -24.11
CA GLY A 43 0.21 -75.71 -25.32
C GLY A 43 1.45 -76.59 -25.12
N LEU A 44 2.44 -76.11 -24.36
CA LEU A 44 3.63 -76.88 -24.00
C LEU A 44 3.26 -78.13 -23.21
N THR A 45 2.38 -77.99 -22.22
CA THR A 45 1.94 -79.15 -21.44
C THR A 45 0.99 -80.05 -22.21
N LEU A 46 0.17 -79.52 -23.12
CA LEU A 46 -0.59 -80.36 -24.03
C LEU A 46 0.34 -81.21 -24.92
N ALA A 47 1.37 -80.60 -25.51
CA ALA A 47 2.34 -81.32 -26.35
C ALA A 47 3.05 -82.46 -25.58
N SER A 48 3.34 -82.26 -24.29
CA SER A 48 3.96 -83.30 -23.45
C SER A 48 3.01 -84.43 -23.04
N PHE A 49 1.70 -84.18 -22.94
CA PHE A 49 0.74 -85.14 -22.38
C PHE A 49 -0.26 -85.72 -23.40
N ILE A 50 -0.33 -85.20 -24.63
CA ILE A 50 -1.31 -85.64 -25.64
C ILE A 50 -1.14 -87.11 -26.05
N PHE A 51 0.08 -87.65 -25.94
CA PHE A 51 0.41 -89.04 -26.26
C PHE A 51 0.04 -90.04 -25.15
N LEU A 52 -0.26 -89.59 -23.92
CA LEU A 52 -0.64 -90.46 -22.81
C LEU A 52 -2.14 -90.82 -22.79
N ALA A 53 -2.99 -90.13 -23.55
CA ALA A 53 -4.43 -90.35 -23.55
C ALA A 53 -4.88 -91.22 -24.72
N THR A 54 -5.47 -92.38 -24.41
CA THR A 54 -5.91 -93.40 -25.37
C THR A 54 -7.32 -93.14 -25.92
N ASN A 55 -8.23 -92.56 -25.12
CA ASN A 55 -9.61 -92.30 -25.51
C ASN A 55 -9.91 -90.82 -25.81
N ASN A 56 -10.84 -90.55 -26.74
CA ASN A 56 -11.25 -89.18 -27.11
C ASN A 56 -11.81 -88.37 -25.92
N LEU A 57 -12.56 -89.02 -25.02
CA LEU A 57 -13.08 -88.38 -23.81
C LEU A 57 -11.97 -87.99 -22.83
N GLN A 58 -10.96 -88.85 -22.68
CA GLN A 58 -9.79 -88.59 -21.84
C GLN A 58 -8.93 -87.46 -22.42
N ARG A 59 -8.77 -87.39 -23.75
CA ARG A 59 -8.08 -86.28 -24.42
C ARG A 59 -8.76 -84.93 -24.15
N LEU A 60 -10.09 -84.86 -24.24
CA LEU A 60 -10.84 -83.65 -23.92
C LEU A 60 -10.70 -83.26 -22.44
N ALA A 61 -10.77 -84.23 -21.51
CA ALA A 61 -10.59 -83.96 -20.09
C ALA A 61 -9.18 -83.46 -19.76
N VAL A 62 -8.14 -84.03 -20.39
CA VAL A 62 -6.75 -83.60 -20.24
C VAL A 62 -6.54 -82.19 -20.79
N ILE A 63 -7.11 -81.87 -21.96
CA ILE A 63 -7.09 -80.51 -22.54
C ILE A 63 -7.74 -79.50 -21.58
N ALA A 64 -8.91 -79.83 -21.04
CA ALA A 64 -9.62 -78.96 -20.10
C ALA A 64 -8.81 -78.74 -18.81
N LEU A 65 -8.33 -79.80 -18.16
CA LEU A 65 -7.51 -79.69 -16.95
C LEU A 65 -6.22 -78.88 -17.18
N ILE A 66 -5.57 -79.07 -18.33
CA ILE A 66 -4.36 -78.32 -18.69
C ILE A 66 -4.68 -76.84 -18.91
N ALA A 67 -5.82 -76.52 -19.52
CA ALA A 67 -6.27 -75.15 -19.71
C ALA A 67 -6.59 -74.45 -18.37
N PHE A 68 -7.18 -75.14 -17.40
CA PHE A 68 -7.58 -74.52 -16.14
C PHE A 68 -6.47 -74.45 -15.08
N LYS A 69 -5.50 -75.39 -15.06
CA LYS A 69 -4.51 -75.50 -13.97
C LYS A 69 -3.61 -74.28 -13.76
N TYR A 70 -3.42 -73.45 -14.79
CA TYR A 70 -2.57 -72.25 -14.71
C TYR A 70 -3.30 -71.01 -14.21
N LEU A 71 -4.64 -71.00 -14.21
CA LEU A 71 -5.41 -69.84 -13.71
C LEU A 71 -5.13 -69.57 -12.22
N PRO A 72 -5.09 -70.57 -11.31
CA PRO A 72 -4.71 -70.34 -9.93
C PRO A 72 -3.30 -69.76 -9.77
N LEU A 73 -2.34 -70.19 -10.60
CA LEU A 73 -0.97 -69.67 -10.56
C LEU A 73 -0.94 -68.17 -10.90
N PHE A 74 -1.61 -67.76 -11.97
CA PHE A 74 -1.70 -66.35 -12.34
C PHE A 74 -2.47 -65.53 -11.29
N ALA A 75 -3.52 -66.08 -10.69
CA ALA A 75 -4.27 -65.43 -9.62
C ALA A 75 -3.41 -65.19 -8.38
N VAL A 76 -2.61 -66.19 -7.96
CA VAL A 76 -1.70 -66.06 -6.81
C VAL A 76 -0.59 -65.05 -7.10
N LEU A 77 0.01 -65.08 -8.29
CA LEU A 77 1.04 -64.10 -8.67
C LEU A 77 0.49 -62.67 -8.69
N TYR A 78 -0.71 -62.49 -9.24
CA TYR A 78 -1.39 -61.19 -9.26
C TYR A 78 -1.72 -60.71 -7.84
N ALA A 79 -2.29 -61.57 -7.00
CA ALA A 79 -2.62 -61.23 -5.62
C ALA A 79 -1.38 -60.87 -4.80
N LEU A 80 -0.28 -61.61 -4.98
CA LEU A 80 0.99 -61.32 -4.30
C LEU A 80 1.60 -59.99 -4.78
N ALA A 81 1.57 -59.72 -6.09
CA ALA A 81 2.04 -58.44 -6.63
C ALA A 81 1.19 -57.26 -6.14
N ARG A 82 -0.14 -57.39 -6.16
CA ARG A 82 -1.08 -56.37 -5.65
C ARG A 82 -0.85 -56.11 -4.17
N ASN A 83 -0.69 -57.17 -3.37
CA ASN A 83 -0.46 -57.04 -1.94
C ASN A 83 0.87 -56.34 -1.63
N LYS A 84 1.97 -56.77 -2.26
CA LYS A 84 3.27 -56.11 -2.06
C LYS A 84 3.27 -54.64 -2.49
N ALA A 85 2.58 -54.29 -3.57
CA ALA A 85 2.44 -52.91 -4.00
C ALA A 85 1.58 -52.07 -3.04
N ALA A 86 0.46 -52.62 -2.57
CA ALA A 86 -0.44 -51.95 -1.63
C ALA A 86 0.23 -51.72 -0.26
N THR A 87 0.89 -52.73 0.31
CA THR A 87 1.63 -52.57 1.57
C THR A 87 2.74 -51.52 1.44
N TYR A 88 3.47 -51.52 0.31
CA TYR A 88 4.51 -50.51 0.06
C TYR A 88 3.92 -49.09 -0.04
N LEU A 89 2.79 -48.94 -0.72
CA LEU A 89 2.09 -47.66 -0.84
C LEU A 89 1.55 -47.18 0.53
N ALA A 90 0.97 -48.09 1.30
CA ALA A 90 0.44 -47.80 2.63
C ALA A 90 1.54 -47.35 3.60
N ASP A 91 2.74 -47.93 3.50
CA ASP A 91 3.91 -47.52 4.29
C ASP A 91 4.40 -46.12 3.89
N ILE A 92 4.51 -45.83 2.58
CA ILE A 92 4.94 -44.50 2.10
C ILE A 92 4.00 -43.38 2.54
N PHE A 93 2.68 -43.62 2.48
CA PHE A 93 1.66 -42.61 2.78
C PHE A 93 1.06 -42.76 4.18
N GLU A 94 1.67 -43.58 5.03
CA GLU A 94 1.24 -43.84 6.41
C GLU A 94 -0.29 -44.06 6.50
N LEU A 95 -0.81 -44.93 5.63
CA LEU A 95 -2.25 -45.18 5.53
C LEU A 95 -2.71 -46.09 6.68
N GLU A 96 -3.77 -45.68 7.38
CA GLU A 96 -4.37 -46.47 8.46
C GLU A 96 -5.15 -47.69 7.93
N ASP A 97 -5.67 -47.58 6.71
CA ASP A 97 -6.47 -48.62 6.04
C ASP A 97 -5.76 -49.11 4.77
N GLU A 98 -5.27 -50.34 4.82
CA GLU A 98 -4.59 -50.99 3.69
C GLU A 98 -5.55 -51.29 2.53
N ALA A 99 -6.86 -51.40 2.78
CA ALA A 99 -7.84 -51.59 1.72
C ALA A 99 -7.87 -50.41 0.74
N LEU A 100 -7.70 -49.19 1.23
CA LEU A 100 -7.59 -47.99 0.40
C LEU A 100 -6.38 -48.07 -0.55
N ALA A 101 -5.25 -48.58 -0.07
CA ALA A 101 -4.05 -48.77 -0.88
C ALA A 101 -4.26 -49.83 -1.97
N HIS A 102 -4.96 -50.92 -1.64
CA HIS A 102 -5.28 -51.97 -2.59
C HIS A 102 -6.16 -51.49 -3.74
N ASP A 103 -7.18 -50.70 -3.44
CA ASP A 103 -8.11 -50.17 -4.44
C ASP A 103 -7.43 -49.08 -5.29
N PHE A 104 -6.64 -48.22 -4.65
CA PHE A 104 -5.87 -47.18 -5.35
C PHE A 104 -4.88 -47.78 -6.36
N ILE A 105 -4.13 -48.82 -5.99
CA ILE A 105 -3.20 -49.50 -6.91
C ILE A 105 -3.93 -50.11 -8.09
N GLU A 106 -5.12 -50.66 -7.88
CA GLU A 106 -5.94 -51.24 -8.95
C GLU A 106 -6.43 -50.17 -9.93
N ASP A 107 -6.81 -49.00 -9.42
CA ASP A 107 -7.24 -47.85 -10.23
C ASP A 107 -6.09 -47.23 -11.03
N VAL A 108 -4.92 -47.02 -10.42
CA VAL A 108 -3.74 -46.50 -11.12
C VAL A 108 -3.25 -47.47 -12.20
N ALA A 109 -3.25 -48.77 -11.88
CA ALA A 109 -2.73 -49.78 -12.80
C ALA A 109 -3.68 -50.05 -13.97
N PHE A 110 -4.99 -50.10 -13.72
CA PHE A 110 -5.96 -50.65 -14.67
C PHE A 110 -7.22 -49.80 -14.87
N GLY A 111 -7.38 -48.66 -14.18
CA GLY A 111 -8.51 -47.74 -14.35
C GLY A 111 -9.88 -48.33 -14.02
N SER A 112 -9.92 -49.44 -13.28
CA SER A 112 -11.08 -50.33 -13.23
C SER A 112 -12.36 -49.73 -12.64
N SER A 113 -12.27 -48.66 -11.85
CA SER A 113 -13.42 -48.03 -11.19
C SER A 113 -13.81 -46.64 -11.69
N LEU A 114 -13.00 -45.96 -12.52
CA LEU A 114 -13.20 -44.53 -12.80
C LEU A 114 -14.22 -44.20 -13.91
N ASP A 115 -14.54 -45.15 -14.79
CA ASP A 115 -15.38 -44.88 -15.99
C ASP A 115 -16.88 -44.80 -15.69
N HIS A 116 -17.33 -45.28 -14.53
CA HIS A 116 -18.75 -45.25 -14.12
C HIS A 116 -19.11 -44.09 -13.16
N ILE A 117 -18.13 -43.28 -12.74
CA ILE A 117 -18.27 -42.27 -11.67
C ILE A 117 -18.70 -40.87 -12.21
N GLY A 118 -18.92 -40.74 -13.52
CA GLY A 118 -19.37 -39.48 -14.13
C GLY A 118 -20.81 -39.06 -13.78
N ASP A 119 -21.66 -39.98 -13.32
CA ASP A 119 -23.04 -39.70 -12.89
C ASP A 119 -23.08 -39.49 -11.37
N TRP A 120 -23.10 -38.24 -10.93
CA TRP A 120 -23.01 -37.85 -9.51
C TRP A 120 -24.09 -38.50 -8.62
N ASN A 121 -25.23 -38.90 -9.22
CA ASN A 121 -26.44 -39.36 -8.54
C ASN A 121 -26.56 -40.89 -8.37
N LYS A 122 -25.67 -41.70 -8.98
CA LYS A 122 -25.75 -43.18 -8.94
C LYS A 122 -24.41 -43.80 -8.55
N VAL A 123 -24.06 -43.71 -7.27
CA VAL A 123 -22.69 -44.06 -6.83
C VAL A 123 -22.71 -44.86 -5.52
N SER A 124 -21.90 -45.93 -5.49
CA SER A 124 -21.69 -46.79 -4.30
C SER A 124 -20.99 -46.01 -3.18
N GLU A 125 -21.18 -46.41 -1.92
CA GLU A 125 -20.51 -45.77 -0.77
C GLU A 125 -18.98 -45.75 -0.90
N GLN A 126 -18.38 -46.76 -1.55
CA GLN A 126 -16.94 -46.84 -1.78
C GLN A 126 -16.44 -45.84 -2.82
N ASP A 127 -17.26 -45.53 -3.83
CA ASP A 127 -16.93 -44.58 -4.89
C ASP A 127 -17.15 -43.13 -4.44
N LYS A 128 -17.96 -42.90 -3.38
CA LYS A 128 -18.05 -41.58 -2.73
C LYS A 128 -16.70 -41.14 -2.18
N LEU A 129 -15.91 -42.07 -1.64
CA LEU A 129 -14.57 -41.77 -1.12
C LEU A 129 -13.60 -41.32 -2.22
N LYS A 130 -13.89 -41.57 -3.50
CA LYS A 130 -13.05 -41.11 -4.63
C LYS A 130 -13.50 -39.75 -5.18
N ARG A 131 -14.43 -39.10 -4.49
CA ARG A 131 -14.95 -37.79 -4.84
C ARG A 131 -14.72 -36.84 -3.68
N ILE A 132 -14.29 -35.63 -4.01
CA ILE A 132 -14.12 -34.56 -3.05
C ILE A 132 -14.91 -33.35 -3.52
N THR A 133 -15.50 -32.64 -2.57
CA THR A 133 -16.18 -31.37 -2.84
C THR A 133 -15.37 -30.24 -2.22
N ILE A 134 -15.05 -29.24 -3.03
CA ILE A 134 -14.35 -28.04 -2.59
C ILE A 134 -15.37 -26.93 -2.50
N SER A 135 -15.51 -26.36 -1.31
CA SER A 135 -16.48 -25.31 -1.02
C SER A 135 -15.96 -24.38 0.07
N GLU A 136 -16.36 -23.11 0.01
CA GLU A 136 -16.02 -22.09 0.99
C GLU A 136 -14.51 -21.92 1.26
N GLY A 137 -13.66 -22.23 0.28
CA GLY A 137 -12.21 -22.17 0.44
C GLY A 137 -11.59 -23.37 1.16
N GLY A 138 -12.31 -24.47 1.34
CA GLY A 138 -11.82 -25.66 2.03
C GLY A 138 -12.42 -26.97 1.52
N ILE A 139 -12.04 -28.05 2.20
CA ILE A 139 -12.55 -29.42 1.99
C ILE A 139 -13.22 -29.87 3.29
N SER A 140 -14.27 -30.67 3.20
CA SER A 140 -14.96 -31.18 4.38
C SER A 140 -14.12 -32.24 5.12
N ASP A 141 -14.24 -32.33 6.46
CA ASP A 141 -13.53 -33.33 7.28
C ASP A 141 -13.80 -34.78 6.83
N GLN A 142 -14.94 -35.04 6.17
CA GLN A 142 -15.27 -36.34 5.62
C GLN A 142 -14.46 -36.62 4.34
N ASP A 143 -14.39 -35.64 3.45
CA ASP A 143 -13.66 -35.73 2.19
C ASP A 143 -12.14 -35.74 2.41
N GLU A 144 -11.62 -35.17 3.51
CA GLU A 144 -10.20 -35.25 3.85
C GLU A 144 -9.70 -36.69 4.12
N ARG A 145 -10.62 -37.61 4.46
CA ARG A 145 -10.27 -39.03 4.63
C ARG A 145 -10.14 -39.76 3.30
N SER A 146 -10.53 -39.13 2.19
CA SER A 146 -10.45 -39.68 0.84
C SER A 146 -9.01 -40.07 0.46
N PRO A 147 -8.82 -41.18 -0.27
CA PRO A 147 -7.53 -41.46 -0.92
C PRO A 147 -7.08 -40.33 -1.86
N VAL A 148 -8.00 -39.57 -2.44
CA VAL A 148 -7.70 -38.42 -3.32
C VAL A 148 -6.92 -37.34 -2.57
N ILE A 149 -7.20 -37.15 -1.29
CA ILE A 149 -6.49 -36.17 -0.45
C ILE A 149 -5.23 -36.79 0.15
N ARG A 150 -5.30 -38.03 0.64
CA ARG A 150 -4.15 -38.68 1.31
C ARG A 150 -3.04 -39.10 0.37
N ILE A 151 -3.38 -39.52 -0.84
CA ILE A 151 -2.47 -40.09 -1.85
C ILE A 151 -2.47 -39.27 -3.15
N GLY A 152 -3.51 -38.49 -3.43
CA GLY A 152 -3.71 -37.86 -4.73
C GLY A 152 -4.67 -38.65 -5.61
N GLY A 153 -4.87 -38.20 -6.85
CA GLY A 153 -5.67 -38.93 -7.82
C GLY A 153 -5.12 -40.33 -8.14
N PRO A 154 -5.87 -41.19 -8.83
CA PRO A 154 -7.01 -40.82 -9.65
C PRO A 154 -8.31 -40.68 -8.84
N GLY A 155 -9.13 -39.70 -9.21
CA GLY A 155 -10.40 -39.41 -8.54
C GLY A 155 -11.14 -38.23 -9.17
N TYR A 156 -12.20 -37.74 -8.53
CA TYR A 156 -12.95 -36.59 -9.01
C TYR A 156 -13.03 -35.47 -7.98
N ALA A 157 -12.81 -34.23 -8.41
CA ALA A 157 -12.98 -33.04 -7.59
C ALA A 157 -14.09 -32.15 -8.15
N GLN A 158 -15.11 -31.89 -7.34
CA GLN A 158 -16.14 -30.90 -7.67
C GLN A 158 -15.82 -29.59 -6.98
N VAL A 159 -15.61 -28.54 -7.77
CA VAL A 159 -15.31 -27.20 -7.27
C VAL A 159 -16.58 -26.35 -7.36
N ASN A 160 -17.03 -25.83 -6.23
CA ASN A 160 -18.17 -24.92 -6.18
C ASN A 160 -17.78 -23.51 -6.63
N LEU A 161 -18.75 -22.74 -7.13
CA LEU A 161 -18.56 -21.37 -7.65
C LEU A 161 -17.87 -20.38 -6.69
N ASP A 162 -17.81 -20.71 -5.41
CA ASP A 162 -17.20 -19.90 -4.37
C ASP A 162 -15.70 -20.15 -4.16
N SER A 163 -15.12 -21.13 -4.83
CA SER A 163 -13.78 -21.60 -4.55
C SER A 163 -12.99 -21.85 -5.82
N VAL A 164 -11.68 -21.74 -5.71
CA VAL A 164 -10.72 -22.19 -6.71
C VAL A 164 -9.61 -22.93 -5.98
N ALA A 165 -9.06 -23.98 -6.58
CA ALA A 165 -7.96 -24.72 -5.96
C ALA A 165 -6.79 -24.89 -6.92
N LEU A 166 -5.60 -25.02 -6.34
CA LEU A 166 -4.37 -25.29 -7.06
C LEU A 166 -4.02 -26.78 -6.94
N LEU A 167 -4.00 -27.44 -8.07
CA LEU A 167 -3.55 -28.81 -8.25
C LEU A 167 -2.08 -28.82 -8.60
N GLU A 168 -1.32 -29.74 -8.02
CA GLU A 168 0.05 -30.02 -8.39
C GLU A 168 0.10 -31.36 -9.13
N ARG A 169 0.64 -31.32 -10.34
CA ARG A 169 0.85 -32.50 -11.16
C ARG A 169 2.12 -33.24 -10.73
N VAL A 170 2.28 -34.49 -11.17
CA VAL A 170 3.44 -35.33 -10.81
C VAL A 170 4.78 -34.74 -11.30
N ASP A 171 4.75 -33.89 -12.32
CA ASP A 171 5.92 -33.14 -12.82
C ASP A 171 6.22 -31.87 -11.99
N GLY A 172 5.41 -31.58 -10.96
CA GLY A 172 5.50 -30.38 -10.14
C GLY A 172 4.88 -29.13 -10.78
N PHE A 173 4.26 -29.26 -11.96
CA PHE A 173 3.61 -28.13 -12.61
C PHE A 173 2.26 -27.82 -11.92
N PRO A 174 2.00 -26.56 -11.52
CA PRO A 174 0.74 -26.18 -10.92
C PRO A 174 -0.34 -25.96 -11.98
N GLU A 175 -1.53 -26.52 -11.74
CA GLU A 175 -2.72 -26.35 -12.57
C GLU A 175 -3.87 -25.82 -11.69
N ILE A 176 -4.65 -24.88 -12.22
CA ILE A 176 -5.80 -24.32 -11.50
C ILE A 176 -7.05 -25.13 -11.83
N ILE A 177 -7.74 -25.61 -10.81
CA ILE A 177 -9.08 -26.22 -10.96
C ILE A 177 -10.15 -25.18 -10.64
N GLU A 178 -10.83 -24.75 -11.71
CA GLU A 178 -11.89 -23.73 -11.65
C GLU A 178 -13.28 -24.33 -11.41
N PRO A 179 -14.23 -23.53 -10.89
CA PRO A 179 -15.59 -24.00 -10.70
C PRO A 179 -16.31 -24.25 -12.02
N ARG A 180 -16.90 -25.44 -12.17
CA ARG A 180 -17.64 -25.86 -13.36
C ARG A 180 -18.64 -26.96 -13.03
N ASP A 181 -19.67 -27.12 -13.87
CA ASP A 181 -20.75 -28.10 -13.64
C ASP A 181 -20.27 -29.56 -13.67
N LYS A 182 -19.23 -29.86 -14.46
CA LYS A 182 -18.66 -31.21 -14.57
C LYS A 182 -17.48 -31.36 -13.63
N PRO A 183 -17.38 -32.42 -12.82
CA PRO A 183 -16.24 -32.59 -11.91
C PRO A 183 -14.91 -32.66 -12.68
N TRP A 184 -13.85 -32.21 -12.03
CA TRP A 184 -12.47 -32.41 -12.48
C TRP A 184 -12.07 -33.85 -12.27
N LYS A 185 -11.61 -34.52 -13.33
CA LYS A 185 -10.98 -35.83 -13.23
C LYS A 185 -9.52 -35.60 -12.92
N LEU A 186 -9.08 -36.04 -11.75
CA LEU A 186 -7.70 -35.93 -11.32
C LEU A 186 -6.90 -37.10 -11.88
N GLY A 187 -5.75 -36.80 -12.46
CA GLY A 187 -4.78 -37.79 -12.92
C GLY A 187 -4.14 -38.55 -11.76
N CYS A 188 -3.43 -39.62 -12.09
CA CYS A 188 -2.75 -40.42 -11.09
C CYS A 188 -1.70 -39.59 -10.34
N PHE A 189 -1.76 -39.60 -9.01
CA PHE A 189 -0.93 -38.85 -8.09
C PHE A 189 -0.98 -37.33 -8.27
N GLU A 190 -1.95 -36.78 -9.00
CA GLU A 190 -2.20 -35.33 -8.99
C GLU A 190 -2.85 -34.96 -7.65
N ARG A 191 -2.35 -33.91 -7.00
CA ARG A 191 -2.74 -33.59 -5.61
C ARG A 191 -3.14 -32.14 -5.49
N ILE A 192 -4.14 -31.86 -4.66
CA ILE A 192 -4.33 -30.49 -4.20
C ILE A 192 -3.16 -30.17 -3.31
N ARG A 193 -2.48 -29.07 -3.59
CA ARG A 193 -1.28 -28.73 -2.85
C ARG A 193 -1.62 -28.47 -1.38
N GLU A 194 -0.91 -29.14 -0.49
CA GLU A 194 -0.96 -28.88 0.95
C GLU A 194 0.06 -27.80 1.29
N ILE A 195 -0.35 -26.77 2.02
CA ILE A 195 0.51 -25.64 2.40
C ILE A 195 0.60 -25.50 3.93
N GLY A 196 -0.32 -26.12 4.66
CA GLY A 196 -0.35 -26.09 6.12
C GLY A 196 0.75 -26.91 6.79
N LYS A 197 1.01 -26.58 8.06
CA LYS A 197 1.98 -27.31 8.92
C LYS A 197 1.38 -28.54 9.60
N SER A 198 0.06 -28.69 9.61
CA SER A 198 -0.66 -29.73 10.33
C SER A 198 -1.17 -30.80 9.38
N ASP A 199 -0.83 -32.05 9.67
CA ASP A 199 -1.27 -33.22 8.88
C ASP A 199 -2.53 -33.90 9.44
N LYS A 200 -3.12 -33.35 10.50
CA LYS A 200 -4.32 -33.92 11.13
C LYS A 200 -5.58 -33.56 10.34
N PRO A 201 -6.52 -34.51 10.14
CA PRO A 201 -7.81 -34.20 9.54
C PRO A 201 -8.55 -33.08 10.28
N GLY A 202 -9.20 -32.20 9.53
CA GLY A 202 -9.86 -30.96 9.95
C GLY A 202 -8.90 -29.81 10.30
N LYS A 203 -7.60 -30.00 10.11
CA LYS A 203 -6.55 -28.98 10.36
C LYS A 203 -5.58 -28.83 9.20
N ARG A 204 -5.75 -29.57 8.12
CA ARG A 204 -4.93 -29.44 6.91
C ARG A 204 -5.33 -28.16 6.20
N GLU A 205 -4.33 -27.45 5.70
CA GLU A 205 -4.55 -26.23 4.93
C GLU A 205 -4.10 -26.51 3.50
N TYR A 206 -5.04 -26.38 2.58
CA TYR A 206 -4.85 -26.65 1.17
C TYR A 206 -4.69 -25.34 0.40
N ALA A 207 -4.13 -25.43 -0.80
CA ALA A 207 -4.04 -24.36 -1.77
C ALA A 207 -5.41 -24.06 -2.41
N ILE A 208 -6.40 -23.77 -1.57
CA ILE A 208 -7.78 -23.48 -1.96
C ILE A 208 -8.07 -22.05 -1.54
N VAL A 209 -8.57 -21.27 -2.49
CA VAL A 209 -8.86 -19.85 -2.29
C VAL A 209 -10.37 -19.66 -2.36
N ASN A 210 -10.93 -19.04 -1.32
CA ASN A 210 -12.31 -18.59 -1.32
C ASN A 210 -12.45 -17.33 -2.18
N LEU A 211 -13.27 -17.37 -3.22
CA LEU A 211 -13.47 -16.27 -4.17
C LEU A 211 -14.45 -15.21 -3.68
N ARG A 212 -15.23 -15.51 -2.62
CA ARG A 212 -16.16 -14.57 -1.99
C ARG A 212 -15.38 -13.46 -1.26
N ASP A 213 -16.06 -12.33 -1.04
CA ASP A 213 -15.51 -11.25 -0.22
C ASP A 213 -15.31 -11.76 1.21
N GLN A 214 -14.09 -11.58 1.72
CA GLN A 214 -13.66 -11.97 3.05
C GLN A 214 -13.69 -10.78 4.00
N PHE A 215 -13.87 -11.06 5.29
CA PHE A 215 -13.94 -10.02 6.31
C PHE A 215 -13.08 -10.37 7.52
N ALA A 216 -12.01 -9.61 7.73
CA ALA A 216 -11.13 -9.73 8.90
C ALA A 216 -11.58 -8.76 10.02
N ARG A 217 -11.56 -9.22 11.27
CA ARG A 217 -11.90 -8.43 12.47
C ARG A 217 -10.90 -8.61 13.59
N GLY A 218 -10.76 -7.59 14.43
CA GLY A 218 -9.96 -7.66 15.64
C GLY A 218 -8.45 -7.65 15.36
N ILE A 219 -8.03 -7.05 14.26
CA ILE A 219 -6.61 -6.84 13.98
C ILE A 219 -6.12 -5.73 14.91
N SER A 220 -4.97 -5.97 15.54
CA SER A 220 -4.30 -5.01 16.42
C SER A 220 -2.90 -4.71 15.88
N VAL A 221 -2.53 -3.44 15.79
CA VAL A 221 -1.22 -3.01 15.30
C VAL A 221 -0.56 -2.13 16.35
N ARG A 222 0.65 -2.50 16.76
CA ARG A 222 1.43 -1.74 17.74
C ARG A 222 2.67 -1.17 17.07
N ALA A 223 2.78 0.15 17.03
CA ALA A 223 3.89 0.85 16.41
C ALA A 223 4.32 2.07 17.24
N ARG A 224 5.37 2.76 16.79
CA ARG A 224 5.82 4.03 17.38
C ARG A 224 5.63 5.15 16.38
N THR A 225 5.09 6.28 16.83
CA THR A 225 4.96 7.49 16.02
C THR A 225 6.33 8.07 15.66
N LYS A 226 6.35 9.05 14.76
CA LYS A 226 7.55 9.82 14.42
C LYS A 226 8.23 10.46 15.65
N ASP A 227 7.44 10.79 16.67
CA ASP A 227 7.91 11.35 17.95
C ASP A 227 8.44 10.27 18.92
N GLY A 228 8.42 9.00 18.51
CA GLY A 228 8.86 7.86 19.30
C GLY A 228 7.83 7.34 20.31
N ILE A 229 6.60 7.86 20.29
CA ILE A 229 5.56 7.50 21.26
C ILE A 229 4.90 6.19 20.80
N PRO A 230 4.87 5.13 21.63
CA PRO A 230 4.18 3.89 21.28
C PRO A 230 2.67 4.10 21.29
N ILE A 231 2.01 3.67 20.21
CA ILE A 231 0.55 3.63 20.11
C ILE A 231 0.09 2.28 19.58
N GLU A 232 -1.16 1.94 19.86
CA GLU A 232 -1.78 0.71 19.40
C GLU A 232 -3.11 1.02 18.69
N ALA A 233 -3.28 0.55 17.46
CA ALA A 233 -4.58 0.55 16.78
C ALA A 233 -5.28 -0.78 17.08
N GLN A 234 -6.53 -0.73 17.54
CA GLN A 234 -7.32 -1.91 17.88
C GLN A 234 -8.66 -1.94 17.15
N ASP A 235 -9.19 -3.16 16.98
CA ASP A 235 -10.43 -3.47 16.26
C ASP A 235 -10.42 -2.96 14.81
N ILE A 236 -9.28 -3.09 14.14
CA ILE A 236 -9.20 -2.83 12.70
C ILE A 236 -10.00 -3.91 11.98
N LYS A 237 -10.79 -3.47 10.99
CA LYS A 237 -11.65 -4.33 10.17
C LYS A 237 -11.30 -4.13 8.70
N VAL A 238 -11.21 -5.22 7.95
CA VAL A 238 -10.82 -5.19 6.55
C VAL A 238 -11.75 -6.08 5.75
N MET A 239 -12.26 -5.57 4.64
CA MET A 239 -12.98 -6.34 3.63
C MET A 239 -12.15 -6.40 2.36
N PHE A 240 -11.92 -7.61 1.85
CA PHE A 240 -11.04 -7.86 0.72
C PHE A 240 -11.51 -9.07 -0.06
N SER A 241 -10.98 -9.26 -1.27
CA SER A 241 -11.19 -10.46 -2.08
C SER A 241 -9.91 -10.81 -2.83
N ILE A 242 -9.91 -11.96 -3.52
CA ILE A 242 -8.96 -12.20 -4.59
C ILE A 242 -9.05 -11.08 -5.65
N LEU A 243 -7.92 -10.79 -6.29
CA LEU A 243 -7.87 -9.88 -7.43
C LEU A 243 -8.75 -10.42 -8.57
N ARG A 244 -9.73 -9.60 -8.96
CA ARG A 244 -10.71 -9.91 -9.99
C ARG A 244 -10.28 -9.31 -11.33
N LYS A 245 -10.63 -9.98 -12.43
CA LYS A 245 -10.50 -9.42 -13.79
C LYS A 245 -11.25 -8.07 -13.89
N PRO A 246 -10.77 -7.11 -14.69
CA PRO A 246 -11.50 -5.87 -14.94
C PRO A 246 -12.92 -6.15 -15.46
N LYS A 247 -13.89 -5.29 -15.13
CA LYS A 247 -15.30 -5.46 -15.52
C LYS A 247 -15.52 -5.70 -17.02
N GLU A 248 -14.66 -5.14 -17.87
CA GLU A 248 -14.70 -5.29 -19.34
C GLU A 248 -14.36 -6.73 -19.81
N GLN A 249 -13.61 -7.47 -18.99
CA GLN A 249 -13.17 -8.85 -19.25
C GLN A 249 -13.86 -9.85 -18.31
N ALA A 250 -14.79 -9.38 -17.47
CA ALA A 250 -15.51 -10.21 -16.54
C ALA A 250 -16.58 -11.02 -17.29
N PRO A 251 -16.67 -12.35 -17.07
CA PRO A 251 -17.75 -13.16 -17.63
C PRO A 251 -19.11 -12.68 -17.07
N GLU A 252 -20.08 -12.47 -17.94
CA GLU A 252 -21.41 -11.95 -17.59
C GLU A 252 -22.18 -12.86 -16.61
N ASN A 253 -21.85 -14.15 -16.58
CA ASN A 253 -22.51 -15.18 -15.78
C ASN A 253 -21.66 -15.73 -14.61
N ASN A 254 -20.53 -15.08 -14.27
CA ASN A 254 -19.68 -15.50 -13.14
C ASN A 254 -19.48 -14.34 -12.14
N PRO A 255 -20.21 -14.35 -10.99
CA PRO A 255 -20.08 -13.30 -9.98
C PRO A 255 -18.72 -13.30 -9.29
N TYR A 256 -18.02 -14.44 -9.29
CA TYR A 256 -16.75 -14.66 -8.60
C TYR A 256 -15.60 -14.89 -9.59
N HIS A 257 -15.46 -13.98 -10.55
CA HIS A 257 -14.33 -14.00 -11.48
C HIS A 257 -13.02 -13.60 -10.80
N TYR A 258 -11.91 -14.21 -11.23
CA TYR A 258 -10.58 -13.99 -10.68
C TYR A 258 -9.52 -13.94 -11.78
N GLU A 259 -8.37 -13.37 -11.48
CA GLU A 259 -7.18 -13.47 -12.33
C GLU A 259 -6.36 -14.71 -11.97
N GLU A 260 -6.02 -15.56 -12.94
CA GLU A 260 -5.27 -16.81 -12.68
C GLU A 260 -3.94 -16.57 -11.97
N LYS A 261 -3.22 -15.52 -12.38
CA LYS A 261 -1.96 -15.11 -11.74
C LYS A 261 -2.15 -14.79 -10.25
N ALA A 262 -3.31 -14.26 -9.86
CA ALA A 262 -3.59 -13.94 -8.47
C ALA A 262 -3.66 -15.21 -7.60
N VAL A 263 -4.23 -16.30 -8.12
CA VAL A 263 -4.26 -17.60 -7.42
C VAL A 263 -2.85 -18.12 -7.21
N HIS A 264 -2.00 -18.05 -8.24
CA HIS A 264 -0.60 -18.44 -8.12
C HIS A 264 0.15 -17.59 -7.09
N SER A 265 0.05 -16.27 -7.15
CA SER A 265 0.72 -15.38 -6.20
C SER A 265 0.24 -15.57 -4.77
N LEU A 266 -1.07 -15.78 -4.55
CA LEU A 266 -1.61 -16.07 -3.23
C LEU A 266 -1.05 -17.36 -2.61
N VAL A 267 -0.69 -18.35 -3.43
CA VAL A 267 -0.17 -19.63 -2.97
C VAL A 267 1.37 -19.62 -2.86
N TYR A 268 2.07 -19.02 -3.81
CA TYR A 268 3.53 -19.09 -3.89
C TYR A 268 4.26 -17.88 -3.29
N ASP A 269 3.68 -16.68 -3.34
CA ASP A 269 4.34 -15.43 -2.92
C ASP A 269 4.02 -15.07 -1.45
N GLN A 270 3.70 -16.07 -0.64
CA GLN A 270 3.31 -15.89 0.76
C GLN A 270 4.49 -15.45 1.64
N VAL A 271 4.20 -14.56 2.59
CA VAL A 271 5.19 -14.13 3.58
C VAL A 271 5.21 -15.14 4.72
N ILE A 272 6.35 -15.83 4.91
CA ILE A 272 6.55 -16.74 6.03
C ILE A 272 6.81 -15.91 7.30
N ILE A 273 5.79 -15.80 8.16
CA ILE A 273 5.91 -15.07 9.43
C ILE A 273 6.25 -16.05 10.55
N THR A 274 7.36 -15.79 11.24
CA THR A 274 7.79 -16.55 12.42
C THR A 274 8.12 -15.59 13.57
N PRO A 275 7.47 -15.72 14.75
CA PRO A 275 6.41 -16.69 15.10
C PRO A 275 5.09 -16.43 14.35
N ALA A 276 4.25 -17.45 14.20
CA ALA A 276 2.96 -17.31 13.51
C ALA A 276 2.10 -16.24 14.20
N PRO A 277 1.39 -15.38 13.43
CA PRO A 277 0.54 -14.36 14.00
C PRO A 277 -0.57 -15.01 14.85
N ALA A 278 -1.04 -14.29 15.87
CA ALA A 278 -2.22 -14.72 16.61
C ALA A 278 -3.41 -14.86 15.65
N LYS A 279 -4.20 -15.94 15.78
CA LYS A 279 -5.35 -16.17 14.91
C LYS A 279 -6.30 -14.97 14.97
N VAL A 280 -6.47 -14.31 13.82
CA VAL A 280 -7.44 -13.24 13.64
C VAL A 280 -8.80 -13.85 13.31
N PHE A 281 -9.88 -13.25 13.84
CA PHE A 281 -11.22 -13.78 13.61
C PHE A 281 -11.69 -13.53 12.17
N GLY A 282 -12.32 -14.55 11.59
CA GLY A 282 -12.99 -14.47 10.29
C GLY A 282 -12.11 -14.74 9.08
N VAL A 283 -10.83 -15.09 9.29
CA VAL A 283 -9.92 -15.36 8.19
C VAL A 283 -9.08 -16.61 8.45
N SER A 284 -9.00 -17.46 7.44
CA SER A 284 -8.08 -18.59 7.40
C SER A 284 -6.95 -18.33 6.41
N PHE A 285 -5.98 -19.22 6.42
CA PHE A 285 -5.03 -19.40 5.34
C PHE A 285 -5.73 -19.39 3.96
N PRO A 286 -5.18 -18.74 2.91
CA PRO A 286 -3.88 -18.05 2.82
C PRO A 286 -3.93 -16.56 3.18
N TRP A 287 -5.06 -16.04 3.64
CA TRP A 287 -5.27 -14.60 3.81
C TRP A 287 -4.56 -14.02 5.04
N ASP A 288 -4.34 -14.86 6.06
CA ASP A 288 -3.63 -14.51 7.28
C ASP A 288 -2.13 -14.24 7.06
N THR A 289 -1.53 -14.87 6.04
CA THR A 289 -0.12 -14.68 5.66
C THR A 289 0.09 -13.67 4.53
N THR A 290 -0.98 -13.15 3.93
CA THR A 290 -0.92 -12.23 2.78
C THR A 290 -1.54 -10.86 3.09
N VAL A 291 -2.82 -10.83 3.43
CA VAL A 291 -3.58 -9.57 3.64
C VAL A 291 -3.25 -8.93 4.98
N LEU A 292 -3.22 -9.73 6.04
CA LEU A 292 -2.93 -9.19 7.38
C LEU A 292 -1.57 -8.51 7.43
N PRO A 293 -0.46 -9.13 6.96
CA PRO A 293 0.86 -8.52 7.03
C PRO A 293 0.97 -7.28 6.15
N LEU A 294 0.30 -7.27 4.99
CA LEU A 294 0.22 -6.12 4.11
C LEU A 294 -0.46 -4.93 4.79
N VAL A 295 -1.63 -5.14 5.39
CA VAL A 295 -2.37 -4.09 6.10
C VAL A 295 -1.63 -3.62 7.34
N ILE A 296 -1.06 -4.55 8.12
CA ILE A 296 -0.26 -4.23 9.31
C ILE A 296 0.95 -3.37 8.90
N GLY A 297 1.72 -3.80 7.89
CA GLY A 297 2.90 -3.07 7.43
C GLY A 297 2.58 -1.68 6.89
N GLU A 298 1.49 -1.52 6.14
CA GLU A 298 1.08 -0.19 5.66
C GLU A 298 0.63 0.70 6.83
N LEU A 299 -0.12 0.17 7.80
CA LEU A 299 -0.52 0.94 8.98
C LEU A 299 0.68 1.32 9.87
N GLU A 300 1.65 0.43 10.03
CA GLU A 300 2.91 0.73 10.72
C GLU A 300 3.68 1.86 10.02
N LYS A 301 3.72 1.85 8.68
CA LYS A 301 4.31 2.92 7.87
C LYS A 301 3.57 4.25 8.06
N VAL A 302 2.24 4.25 8.11
CA VAL A 302 1.44 5.45 8.43
C VAL A 302 1.78 5.97 9.82
N ILE A 303 1.78 5.10 10.83
CA ILE A 303 2.05 5.49 12.22
C ILE A 303 3.46 6.07 12.35
N ALA A 304 4.46 5.42 11.76
CA ALA A 304 5.86 5.83 11.87
C ALA A 304 6.18 7.15 11.15
N SER A 305 5.41 7.49 10.11
CA SER A 305 5.64 8.71 9.31
C SER A 305 5.02 9.97 9.92
N HIS A 306 4.09 9.84 10.87
CA HIS A 306 3.32 10.96 11.43
C HIS A 306 3.55 11.16 12.93
N SER A 307 3.37 12.40 13.39
CA SER A 307 3.46 12.74 14.81
C SER A 307 2.22 12.28 15.57
N LEU A 308 2.32 12.12 16.90
CA LEU A 308 1.15 11.71 17.69
C LEU A 308 0.02 12.74 17.65
N SER A 309 0.41 14.02 17.61
CA SER A 309 -0.54 15.13 17.50
C SER A 309 -1.32 15.10 16.19
N GLU A 310 -0.68 14.69 15.09
CA GLU A 310 -1.33 14.55 13.77
C GLU A 310 -2.34 13.39 13.74
N ILE A 311 -2.07 12.30 14.47
CA ILE A 311 -2.90 11.08 14.52
C ILE A 311 -4.07 11.21 15.51
N LEU A 312 -3.84 11.80 16.70
CA LEU A 312 -4.83 11.87 17.78
C LEU A 312 -5.81 13.03 17.66
N ALA A 313 -5.45 14.12 16.97
CA ALA A 313 -6.35 15.25 16.73
C ALA A 313 -7.42 14.93 15.66
N ASN A 314 -7.76 13.65 15.53
CA ASN A 314 -8.88 13.08 14.80
C ASN A 314 -10.22 13.41 15.48
N ILE A 315 -10.35 14.69 15.84
CA ILE A 315 -11.57 15.41 16.11
C ILE A 315 -12.41 15.36 14.83
N SER A 316 -13.71 15.15 14.98
CA SER A 316 -14.63 14.90 13.88
C SER A 316 -14.48 15.94 12.76
N ALA A 317 -14.61 15.54 11.49
CA ALA A 317 -14.55 16.48 10.34
C ALA A 317 -15.50 17.68 10.53
N ARG A 318 -16.61 17.47 11.24
CA ARG A 318 -17.58 18.49 11.64
C ARG A 318 -16.98 19.56 12.56
N GLU A 319 -16.18 19.19 13.54
CA GLU A 319 -15.53 20.14 14.45
C GLU A 319 -14.41 20.93 13.76
N LEU A 320 -13.73 20.33 12.77
CA LEU A 320 -12.77 21.05 11.92
C LEU A 320 -13.48 22.10 11.06
N ASP A 321 -14.61 21.75 10.43
CA ASP A 321 -15.44 22.69 9.68
C ASP A 321 -16.01 23.79 10.57
N GLU A 322 -16.45 23.46 11.79
CA GLU A 322 -16.89 24.44 12.78
C GLU A 322 -15.74 25.37 13.19
N LEU A 323 -14.50 24.89 13.35
CA LEU A 323 -13.34 25.74 13.62
C LEU A 323 -13.00 26.67 12.45
N ILE A 324 -13.02 26.18 11.21
CA ILE A 324 -12.79 26.98 10.01
C ILE A 324 -13.88 28.06 9.85
N MET A 325 -15.14 27.67 10.06
CA MET A 325 -16.29 28.58 10.05
C MET A 325 -16.21 29.62 11.17
N ASN A 326 -15.83 29.22 12.38
CA ASN A 326 -15.66 30.12 13.52
C ASN A 326 -14.49 31.09 13.32
N GLU A 327 -13.41 30.65 12.66
CA GLU A 327 -12.28 31.51 12.32
C GLU A 327 -12.66 32.51 11.22
N ALA A 328 -13.43 32.09 10.21
CA ALA A 328 -13.97 32.97 9.18
C ALA A 328 -14.96 33.99 9.76
N THR A 329 -15.84 33.55 10.66
CA THR A 329 -16.83 34.40 11.33
C THR A 329 -16.15 35.41 12.25
N ASN A 330 -15.15 34.99 13.05
CA ASN A 330 -14.35 35.91 13.86
C ASN A 330 -13.59 36.92 13.00
N LYS A 331 -13.05 36.51 11.84
CA LYS A 331 -12.39 37.43 10.90
C LYS A 331 -13.36 38.50 10.40
N GLN A 332 -14.59 38.10 10.06
CA GLN A 332 -15.61 39.00 9.56
C GLN A 332 -16.09 39.98 10.64
N MET A 333 -16.36 39.48 11.85
CA MET A 333 -16.78 40.28 13.00
C MET A 333 -15.69 41.29 13.44
N ARG A 334 -14.40 40.93 13.29
CA ARG A 334 -13.28 41.84 13.57
C ARG A 334 -13.20 42.98 12.55
N VAL A 335 -13.40 42.67 11.26
CA VAL A 335 -13.43 43.68 10.18
C VAL A 335 -14.58 44.67 10.40
N GLU A 336 -15.74 44.19 10.83
CA GLU A 336 -16.91 45.02 11.13
C GLU A 336 -16.71 45.91 12.36
N MET A 337 -16.04 45.43 13.42
CA MET A 337 -15.86 46.21 14.65
C MET A 337 -14.71 47.23 14.60
N THR A 338 -13.63 46.98 13.85
CA THR A 338 -12.44 47.87 13.87
C THR A 338 -12.24 48.72 12.63
N GLY A 339 -13.01 48.53 11.55
CA GLY A 339 -12.94 49.34 10.32
C GLY A 339 -11.62 49.23 9.52
N GLU A 340 -10.56 48.68 10.11
CA GLU A 340 -9.29 48.40 9.44
C GLU A 340 -9.35 47.04 8.72
N GLN A 341 -9.29 47.06 7.40
CA GLN A 341 -8.76 45.94 6.64
C GLN A 341 -7.27 45.83 6.97
N THR A 342 -6.91 45.10 8.01
CA THR A 342 -5.53 44.66 8.17
C THR A 342 -5.22 43.76 6.98
N ALA A 343 -4.60 44.33 5.94
CA ALA A 343 -3.94 43.58 4.89
C ALA A 343 -3.14 42.47 5.56
N ARG A 344 -3.26 41.23 5.05
CA ARG A 344 -2.59 40.02 5.57
C ARG A 344 -1.17 40.35 6.05
N VAL A 345 -1.02 40.68 7.32
CA VAL A 345 0.16 40.32 8.07
C VAL A 345 -0.25 39.00 8.69
N SER A 346 -0.18 37.94 7.88
CA SER A 346 0.09 36.64 8.46
C SER A 346 1.30 36.89 9.37
N PRO A 347 1.19 36.74 10.70
CA PRO A 347 2.36 36.92 11.54
C PRO A 347 3.42 35.98 10.97
N SER A 348 4.56 36.52 10.56
CA SER A 348 5.75 35.75 10.20
C SER A 348 6.20 34.98 11.43
N GLY A 349 5.49 33.89 11.75
CA GLY A 349 5.66 33.16 13.00
C GLY A 349 4.38 32.69 13.70
N ALA A 350 3.18 32.96 13.17
CA ALA A 350 1.99 32.23 13.64
C ALA A 350 2.15 30.78 13.17
N SER A 351 2.42 29.87 14.12
CA SER A 351 2.50 28.42 13.87
C SER A 351 1.30 28.02 13.03
N LYS A 352 1.53 27.53 11.81
CA LYS A 352 0.46 26.88 11.05
C LYS A 352 -0.18 25.83 11.97
N PRO A 353 -1.52 25.76 12.08
CA PRO A 353 -2.14 24.67 12.80
C PRO A 353 -1.57 23.35 12.24
N PRO A 354 -1.25 22.37 13.12
CA PRO A 354 -0.71 21.10 12.67
C PRO A 354 -1.62 20.51 11.60
N GLU A 355 -1.03 19.95 10.55
CA GLU A 355 -1.78 19.36 9.45
C GLU A 355 -2.36 18.04 9.93
N PHE A 356 -3.65 18.04 10.29
CA PHE A 356 -4.29 16.89 10.92
C PHE A 356 -4.58 15.77 9.90
N LEU A 357 -4.32 14.53 10.31
CA LEU A 357 -4.76 13.37 9.55
C LEU A 357 -6.16 12.95 9.99
N SER A 358 -7.14 13.21 9.13
CA SER A 358 -8.48 12.65 9.30
C SER A 358 -8.48 11.13 9.09
N ARG A 359 -9.43 10.40 9.69
CA ARG A 359 -9.65 8.96 9.39
C ARG A 359 -9.74 8.70 7.89
N SER A 360 -10.45 9.55 7.16
CA SER A 360 -10.58 9.44 5.70
C SER A 360 -9.25 9.56 4.99
N ASN A 361 -8.32 10.40 5.46
CA ASN A 361 -6.99 10.52 4.87
C ASN A 361 -6.15 9.25 5.11
N ILE A 362 -6.25 8.65 6.30
CA ILE A 362 -5.55 7.39 6.59
C ILE A 362 -6.15 6.24 5.77
N THR A 363 -7.48 6.14 5.72
CA THR A 363 -8.18 5.14 4.88
C THR A 363 -7.84 5.32 3.40
N ALA A 364 -7.70 6.55 2.91
CA ALA A 364 -7.34 6.83 1.52
C ALA A 364 -5.95 6.27 1.14
N GLN A 365 -5.00 6.16 2.08
CA GLN A 365 -3.68 5.61 1.79
C GLN A 365 -3.73 4.15 1.34
N PHE A 366 -4.67 3.36 1.88
CA PHE A 366 -4.94 1.98 1.45
C PHE A 366 -5.59 1.88 0.05
N PHE A 367 -5.91 3.01 -0.58
CA PHE A 367 -6.44 3.07 -1.94
C PHE A 367 -5.52 3.81 -2.92
N ASN A 368 -4.32 4.18 -2.49
CA ASN A 368 -3.29 4.73 -3.35
C ASN A 368 -2.82 3.69 -4.38
N ASP A 369 -2.33 4.16 -5.53
CA ASP A 369 -1.90 3.27 -6.62
C ASP A 369 -0.70 2.39 -6.23
N GLU A 370 0.20 2.89 -5.37
CA GLU A 370 1.33 2.12 -4.84
C GLU A 370 0.86 0.91 -4.01
N PHE A 371 -0.05 1.14 -3.06
CA PHE A 371 -0.61 0.07 -2.24
C PHE A 371 -1.43 -0.91 -3.08
N LYS A 372 -2.24 -0.41 -4.01
CA LYS A 372 -3.01 -1.27 -4.93
C LYS A 372 -2.11 -2.13 -5.80
N ALA A 373 -0.99 -1.60 -6.29
CA ALA A 373 -0.03 -2.36 -7.08
C ALA A 373 0.63 -3.46 -6.26
N GLU A 374 1.00 -3.17 -5.00
CA GLU A 374 1.57 -4.18 -4.09
C GLU A 374 0.55 -5.25 -3.68
N ALA A 375 -0.70 -4.85 -3.38
CA ALA A 375 -1.79 -5.77 -3.11
C ALA A 375 -2.08 -6.66 -4.33
N ALA A 376 -2.11 -6.08 -5.54
CA ALA A 376 -2.32 -6.81 -6.78
C ALA A 376 -1.16 -7.77 -7.09
N ARG A 377 0.08 -7.42 -6.74
CA ARG A 377 1.25 -8.32 -6.85
C ARG A 377 1.07 -9.59 -6.01
N LEU A 378 0.45 -9.47 -4.84
CA LEU A 378 0.10 -10.59 -3.97
C LEU A 378 -1.23 -11.27 -4.35
N GLY A 379 -1.92 -10.81 -5.41
CA GLY A 379 -3.19 -11.37 -5.87
C GLY A 379 -4.41 -10.96 -5.05
N VAL A 380 -4.34 -9.86 -4.28
CA VAL A 380 -5.40 -9.40 -3.38
C VAL A 380 -5.97 -8.06 -3.86
N ALA A 381 -7.27 -7.86 -3.65
CA ALA A 381 -7.93 -6.56 -3.76
C ALA A 381 -8.60 -6.19 -2.42
N VAL A 382 -8.18 -5.07 -1.83
CA VAL A 382 -8.81 -4.50 -0.62
C VAL A 382 -9.94 -3.57 -1.04
N HIS A 383 -11.15 -3.80 -0.54
CA HIS A 383 -12.35 -3.02 -0.89
C HIS A 383 -12.69 -1.99 0.17
N TRP A 384 -12.46 -2.31 1.43
CA TRP A 384 -12.80 -1.45 2.55
C TRP A 384 -11.93 -1.74 3.77
N ILE A 385 -11.60 -0.69 4.52
CA ILE A 385 -10.85 -0.77 5.76
C ILE A 385 -11.37 0.25 6.78
N ASP A 386 -11.54 -0.20 8.01
CA ASP A 386 -11.79 0.62 9.19
C ASP A 386 -10.64 0.44 10.17
N ILE A 387 -10.00 1.55 10.53
CA ILE A 387 -8.78 1.60 11.35
C ILE A 387 -9.12 1.40 12.84
N GLY A 388 -10.40 1.39 13.20
CA GLY A 388 -10.85 1.12 14.55
C GLY A 388 -10.50 2.26 15.51
N THR A 389 -9.95 1.93 16.68
CA THR A 389 -9.67 2.88 17.77
C THR A 389 -8.19 2.90 18.15
N TRP A 390 -7.67 4.09 18.45
CA TRP A 390 -6.32 4.27 18.95
C TRP A 390 -6.31 4.10 20.47
N GLN A 391 -5.42 3.24 20.96
CA GLN A 391 -5.10 3.10 22.36
C GLN A 391 -3.72 3.66 22.67
N LEU A 392 -3.68 4.48 23.71
CA LEU A 392 -2.50 5.13 24.23
C LEU A 392 -2.05 4.39 25.49
N PRO A 393 -0.76 4.12 25.66
CA PRO A 393 -0.28 3.36 26.81
C PRO A 393 -0.46 4.05 28.16
N HIS A 394 -0.62 5.39 28.21
CA HIS A 394 -0.82 6.15 29.46
C HIS A 394 -1.66 7.43 29.24
N GLU A 395 -2.61 7.73 30.14
CA GLU A 395 -3.41 8.98 30.13
C GLU A 395 -2.54 10.26 30.24
N ILE A 396 -1.39 10.16 30.91
CA ILE A 396 -0.44 11.26 31.15
C ILE A 396 0.02 11.92 29.83
N VAL A 397 0.12 11.13 28.75
CA VAL A 397 0.59 11.63 27.44
C VAL A 397 -0.35 12.69 26.86
N ILE A 398 -1.67 12.59 27.10
CA ILE A 398 -2.65 13.57 26.62
C ILE A 398 -2.51 14.90 27.38
N GLU A 399 -2.31 14.84 28.70
CA GLU A 399 -2.11 16.04 29.52
C GLU A 399 -0.79 16.75 29.18
N GLU A 400 0.29 15.99 29.01
CA GLU A 400 1.58 16.52 28.56
C GLU A 400 1.48 17.17 27.18
N LEU A 401 0.84 16.52 26.21
CA LEU A 401 0.59 17.10 24.88
C LEU A 401 -0.22 18.41 24.98
N LYS A 402 -1.29 18.41 25.77
CA LYS A 402 -2.12 19.61 25.99
C LYS A 402 -1.30 20.75 26.60
N SER A 403 -0.43 20.44 27.57
CA SER A 403 0.46 21.42 28.20
C SER A 403 1.50 21.96 27.21
N ALA A 404 2.08 21.10 26.39
CA ALA A 404 3.06 21.47 25.36
C ALA A 404 2.42 22.37 24.30
N TRP A 405 1.18 22.09 23.91
CA TRP A 405 0.41 22.92 23.00
C TRP A 405 0.09 24.30 23.58
N MET A 406 -0.34 24.37 24.84
CA MET A 406 -0.56 25.66 25.51
C MET A 406 0.73 26.49 25.56
N LEU A 407 1.85 25.85 25.88
CA LEU A 407 3.16 26.49 25.93
C LEU A 407 3.64 26.95 24.54
N MET A 408 3.41 26.16 23.48
CA MET A 408 3.69 26.56 22.10
C MET A 408 2.84 27.77 21.68
N GLY A 409 1.55 27.77 22.01
CA GLY A 409 0.66 28.90 21.76
C GLY A 409 1.09 30.17 22.49
N GLU A 410 1.54 30.05 23.73
CA GLU A 410 2.12 31.17 24.50
C GLU A 410 3.43 31.67 23.90
N ASN A 411 4.33 30.77 23.50
CA ASN A 411 5.60 31.13 22.87
C ASN A 411 5.39 31.82 21.53
N ALA A 412 4.44 31.36 20.72
CA ALA A 412 4.07 32.03 19.47
C ALA A 412 3.51 33.44 19.72
N LYS A 413 2.67 33.61 20.75
CA LYS A 413 2.19 34.95 21.17
C LYS A 413 3.33 35.85 21.64
N ARG A 414 4.27 35.32 22.42
CA ARG A 414 5.45 36.06 22.89
C ARG A 414 6.37 36.47 21.74
N ALA A 415 6.62 35.57 20.79
CA ALA A 415 7.42 35.85 19.60
C ALA A 415 6.79 36.98 18.75
N ALA A 416 5.48 36.91 18.50
CA ALA A 416 4.77 37.96 17.77
C ALA A 416 4.75 39.31 18.51
N ALA A 417 4.68 39.30 19.85
CA ALA A 417 4.77 40.52 20.65
C ALA A 417 6.19 41.15 20.58
N LEU A 418 7.22 40.31 20.58
CA LEU A 418 8.61 40.73 20.44
C LEU A 418 8.86 41.39 19.08
N GLU A 419 8.39 40.77 18.00
CA GLU A 419 8.52 41.29 16.63
C GLU A 419 7.84 42.67 16.48
N ARG A 420 6.65 42.84 17.05
CA ARG A 420 5.96 44.16 17.09
C ARG A 420 6.75 45.19 17.89
N ALA A 421 7.35 44.81 19.01
CA ALA A 421 8.18 45.70 19.80
C ALA A 421 9.42 46.15 19.01
N PHE A 422 10.12 45.22 18.35
CA PHE A 422 11.27 45.53 17.49
C PHE A 422 10.91 46.54 16.40
N ASN A 423 9.84 46.29 15.63
CA ASN A 423 9.39 47.20 14.57
C ASN A 423 9.06 48.60 15.12
N LYS A 424 8.46 48.67 16.31
CA LYS A 424 8.16 49.95 16.97
C LYS A 424 9.43 50.71 17.39
N TYR A 425 10.44 50.02 17.88
CA TYR A 425 11.74 50.63 18.21
C TYR A 425 12.46 51.14 16.96
N GLU A 426 12.45 50.37 15.88
CA GLU A 426 13.06 50.75 14.60
C GLU A 426 12.42 52.01 14.01
N ILE A 427 11.09 52.10 14.00
CA ILE A 427 10.36 53.30 13.55
C ILE A 427 10.70 54.51 14.43
N LYS A 428 10.81 54.32 15.74
CA LYS A 428 11.16 55.39 16.67
C LYS A 428 12.56 55.94 16.40
N GLU A 429 13.54 55.06 16.20
CA GLU A 429 14.91 55.44 15.88
C GLU A 429 14.99 56.21 14.54
N LEU A 430 14.29 55.73 13.51
CA LEU A 430 14.17 56.43 12.23
C LEU A 430 13.56 57.83 12.39
N THR A 431 12.54 57.97 13.24
CA THR A 431 11.88 59.26 13.52
C THR A 431 12.81 60.23 14.26
N GLU A 432 13.56 59.75 15.24
CA GLU A 432 14.58 60.54 15.94
C GLU A 432 15.70 61.00 14.99
N LEU A 433 16.11 60.14 14.05
CA LEU A 433 17.09 60.48 13.01
C LEU A 433 16.59 61.59 12.09
N VAL A 434 15.35 61.47 11.62
CA VAL A 434 14.69 62.48 10.76
C VAL A 434 14.61 63.83 11.48
N ASN A 435 14.17 63.85 12.74
CA ASN A 435 14.10 65.08 13.54
C ASN A 435 15.48 65.71 13.74
N ASN A 436 16.50 64.91 14.08
CA ASN A 436 17.85 65.42 14.30
C ASN A 436 18.49 65.96 13.02
N VAL A 437 18.27 65.36 11.86
CA VAL A 437 18.90 65.78 10.60
C VAL A 437 18.18 66.98 9.96
N ILE A 438 16.85 67.04 10.02
CA ILE A 438 16.06 68.08 9.37
C ILE A 438 15.96 69.33 10.26
N ILE A 439 15.60 69.19 11.54
CA ILE A 439 15.29 70.34 12.39
C ILE A 439 16.56 71.07 12.86
N SER A 440 17.63 70.34 13.21
CA SER A 440 18.87 70.97 13.71
C SER A 440 19.63 71.75 12.63
N ASN A 441 19.50 71.35 11.36
CA ASN A 441 20.09 72.06 10.23
C ASN A 441 19.24 73.26 9.80
N TYR A 442 17.90 73.16 9.85
CA TYR A 442 17.03 74.30 9.54
C TYR A 442 17.07 75.40 10.62
N SER A 443 17.28 75.04 11.90
CA SER A 443 17.38 76.04 12.98
C SER A 443 18.69 76.83 13.00
N LYS A 444 19.68 76.49 12.16
CA LYS A 444 20.98 77.16 12.12
C LYS A 444 21.12 78.22 11.03
N SER A 445 20.16 78.39 10.13
CA SER A 445 20.21 79.43 9.08
C SER A 445 19.38 80.69 9.36
N GLY A 446 18.87 80.86 10.59
CA GLY A 446 18.20 82.09 11.04
C GLY A 446 18.84 82.61 12.34
N SER A 447 19.51 83.75 12.27
CA SER A 447 20.26 84.36 13.38
C SER A 447 19.40 84.76 14.59
N SER A 448 19.96 84.51 15.78
CA SER A 448 19.68 85.10 17.11
C SER A 448 18.23 85.13 17.63
N GLY A 449 17.95 84.34 18.67
CA GLY A 449 16.87 84.60 19.63
C GLY A 449 16.04 83.38 20.03
N SER A 450 16.35 82.83 21.22
CA SER A 450 15.52 81.89 22.00
C SER A 450 15.18 80.54 21.37
N SER A 451 15.70 79.46 21.96
CA SER A 451 15.21 78.10 21.75
C SER A 451 13.76 77.97 22.25
N ARG A 452 12.78 78.29 21.41
CA ARG A 452 11.38 78.06 21.72
C ARG A 452 10.98 76.69 21.17
N LYS A 453 10.78 75.71 22.07
CA LYS A 453 10.07 74.47 21.72
C LYS A 453 8.65 74.85 21.31
N LEU A 454 8.23 74.43 20.13
CA LEU A 454 6.85 74.59 19.64
C LEU A 454 5.89 73.91 20.62
N SER A 455 4.79 74.60 20.92
CA SER A 455 3.73 74.08 21.79
C SER A 455 2.93 73.01 21.04
N GLU A 456 2.42 72.02 21.75
CA GLU A 456 1.61 70.91 21.21
C GLU A 456 0.38 71.40 20.42
N LYS A 457 -0.13 72.60 20.73
CA LYS A 457 -1.20 73.26 19.95
C LYS A 457 -0.73 73.79 18.59
N GLU A 458 0.49 74.30 18.51
CA GLU A 458 1.09 74.81 17.27
C GLU A 458 1.46 73.65 16.33
N TYR A 459 1.79 72.47 16.89
CA TYR A 459 1.98 71.23 16.13
C TYR A 459 0.69 70.74 15.46
N VAL A 460 -0.45 70.80 16.17
CA VAL A 460 -1.75 70.39 15.61
C VAL A 460 -2.21 71.36 14.53
N GLU A 461 -1.94 72.66 14.67
CA GLU A 461 -2.30 73.67 13.68
C GLU A 461 -1.45 73.57 12.40
N LEU A 462 -0.15 73.28 12.54
CA LEU A 462 0.74 72.99 11.40
C LEU A 462 0.38 71.69 10.69
N ALA A 463 0.05 70.63 11.43
CA ALA A 463 -0.41 69.36 10.83
C ALA A 463 -1.69 69.58 10.00
N LYS A 464 -2.61 70.42 10.50
CA LYS A 464 -3.85 70.76 9.81
C LYS A 464 -3.63 71.59 8.55
N ILE A 465 -2.70 72.56 8.58
CA ILE A 465 -2.35 73.38 7.40
C ILE A 465 -1.69 72.54 6.29
N ILE A 466 -0.91 71.52 6.67
CA ILE A 466 -0.27 70.58 5.74
C ILE A 466 -1.27 69.59 5.15
N GLU A 467 -2.27 69.15 5.94
CA GLU A 467 -3.39 68.35 5.44
C GLU A 467 -4.31 69.15 4.51
N GLU A 468 -4.53 70.44 4.81
CA GLU A 468 -5.43 71.31 4.02
C GLU A 468 -4.78 71.87 2.74
N ASN A 469 -3.46 71.83 2.58
CA ASN A 469 -2.77 72.31 1.38
C ASN A 469 -1.74 71.30 0.86
N SER A 470 -2.22 70.17 0.32
CA SER A 470 -1.37 69.13 -0.30
C SER A 470 -0.60 69.57 -1.56
N ASP A 471 -0.87 70.78 -2.08
CA ASP A 471 -0.34 71.25 -3.36
C ASP A 471 0.76 72.32 -3.26
N ILE A 472 1.12 72.76 -2.05
CA ILE A 472 2.20 73.74 -1.91
C ILE A 472 3.51 73.02 -1.63
N ALA A 473 4.19 72.73 -2.74
CA ALA A 473 5.64 72.52 -2.93
C ALA A 473 6.05 71.18 -3.56
N PHE A 474 5.52 70.85 -4.75
CA PHE A 474 6.23 69.95 -5.67
C PHE A 474 6.21 70.53 -7.09
N SER A 475 7.40 70.70 -7.67
CA SER A 475 7.57 71.05 -9.08
C SER A 475 6.76 70.11 -9.99
N PRO A 476 6.07 70.60 -11.03
CA PRO A 476 5.23 69.78 -11.92
C PRO A 476 6.01 68.66 -12.63
N MET A 477 7.34 68.76 -12.70
CA MET A 477 8.20 67.73 -13.27
C MET A 477 8.41 66.52 -12.33
N LEU A 478 8.23 66.71 -11.02
CA LEU A 478 8.29 65.64 -10.01
C LEU A 478 6.98 64.86 -9.95
N GLN A 479 5.83 65.54 -10.06
CA GLN A 479 4.50 64.90 -10.10
C GLN A 479 4.39 63.88 -11.24
N GLN A 480 4.93 64.21 -12.42
CA GLN A 480 4.91 63.32 -13.59
C GLN A 480 5.78 62.06 -13.41
N ARG A 481 6.77 62.08 -12.52
CA ARG A 481 7.60 60.92 -12.17
C ARG A 481 7.02 60.07 -11.03
N PHE A 482 6.22 60.66 -10.15
CA PHE A 482 5.51 59.95 -9.10
C PHE A 482 4.32 59.15 -9.66
N SER A 483 3.57 59.72 -10.61
CA SER A 483 2.43 59.03 -11.24
C SER A 483 2.85 57.82 -12.08
N HIS A 484 4.06 57.81 -12.66
CA HIS A 484 4.55 56.68 -13.47
C HIS A 484 5.19 55.53 -12.67
N ASN A 485 5.45 55.70 -11.37
CA ASN A 485 6.15 54.71 -10.53
C ASN A 485 5.30 54.13 -9.39
N ALA A 486 4.01 54.47 -9.30
CA ALA A 486 3.09 54.06 -8.23
C ALA A 486 2.53 52.62 -8.35
N ALA A 487 3.15 51.74 -9.14
CA ALA A 487 2.65 50.38 -9.40
C ALA A 487 3.38 49.26 -8.62
N GLY A 488 4.29 49.58 -7.70
CA GLY A 488 4.93 48.58 -6.85
C GLY A 488 5.12 49.12 -5.44
N LYS A 489 4.64 48.38 -4.44
CA LYS A 489 4.94 48.64 -3.01
C LYS A 489 6.45 48.70 -2.84
N ARG A 490 7.01 49.91 -2.87
CA ARG A 490 8.40 50.14 -2.48
C ARG A 490 8.42 50.47 -1.01
N ASP A 491 9.31 49.79 -0.31
CA ASP A 491 9.56 49.95 1.10
C ASP A 491 9.85 51.42 1.42
N ALA A 492 9.45 51.89 2.61
CA ALA A 492 9.74 53.25 3.06
C ALA A 492 11.24 53.59 2.95
N HIS A 493 12.09 52.55 3.05
CA HIS A 493 13.54 52.60 2.83
C HIS A 493 13.94 52.99 1.39
N THR A 494 13.26 52.47 0.37
CA THR A 494 13.60 52.79 -1.03
C THR A 494 13.22 54.23 -1.35
N ILE A 495 12.11 54.70 -0.79
CA ILE A 495 11.65 56.08 -0.89
C ILE A 495 12.65 57.02 -0.22
N ALA A 496 13.14 56.70 0.99
CA ALA A 496 14.14 57.49 1.70
C ALA A 496 15.49 57.58 0.94
N LEU A 497 15.94 56.49 0.33
CA LEU A 497 17.16 56.49 -0.50
C LEU A 497 17.00 57.35 -1.76
N ASP A 498 15.83 57.31 -2.39
CA ASP A 498 15.56 58.13 -3.58
C ASP A 498 15.47 59.62 -3.22
N ILE A 499 14.93 59.95 -2.05
CA ILE A 499 14.94 61.31 -1.49
C ILE A 499 16.38 61.78 -1.26
N LEU A 500 17.24 60.99 -0.61
CA LEU A 500 18.65 61.34 -0.37
C LEU A 500 19.43 61.54 -1.68
N LYS A 501 19.19 60.71 -2.69
CA LYS A 501 19.80 60.86 -4.02
C LYS A 501 19.32 62.12 -4.75
N ALA A 502 18.05 62.50 -4.59
CA ALA A 502 17.51 63.74 -5.14
C ALA A 502 18.15 64.95 -4.46
N PHE A 503 18.23 64.97 -3.12
CA PHE A 503 18.90 66.04 -2.37
C PHE A 503 20.38 66.19 -2.74
N ARG A 504 21.08 65.08 -2.96
CA ARG A 504 22.46 65.11 -3.44
C ARG A 504 22.58 65.86 -4.77
N ARG A 505 21.67 65.61 -5.72
CA ARG A 505 21.69 66.27 -7.05
C ARG A 505 21.42 67.77 -6.93
N GLU A 506 20.45 68.15 -6.12
CA GLU A 506 20.14 69.56 -5.86
C GLU A 506 21.29 70.29 -5.17
N LEU A 507 21.97 69.67 -4.20
CA LEU A 507 23.13 70.27 -3.52
C LEU A 507 24.35 70.40 -4.45
N VAL A 508 24.57 69.45 -5.36
CA VAL A 508 25.59 69.57 -6.41
C VAL A 508 25.26 70.72 -7.36
N ALA A 509 24.00 70.83 -7.80
CA ALA A 509 23.56 71.92 -8.66
C ALA A 509 23.68 73.28 -7.96
N ALA A 510 23.32 73.37 -6.68
CA ALA A 510 23.47 74.58 -5.87
C ALA A 510 24.94 75.00 -5.72
N ARG A 511 25.86 74.04 -5.54
CA ARG A 511 27.30 74.32 -5.51
C ARG A 511 27.79 74.92 -6.83
N GLU A 512 27.40 74.33 -7.97
CA GLU A 512 27.79 74.83 -9.30
C GLU A 512 27.23 76.23 -9.58
N LEU A 513 26.06 76.56 -9.03
CA LEU A 513 25.42 77.87 -9.17
C LEU A 513 26.15 78.94 -8.35
N ILE A 514 26.54 78.62 -7.11
CA ILE A 514 27.30 79.50 -6.23
C ILE A 514 28.73 79.75 -6.76
N GLU A 515 29.33 78.75 -7.41
CA GLU A 515 30.64 78.91 -8.08
C GLU A 515 30.58 79.92 -9.25
N LYS A 516 29.44 80.04 -9.93
CA LYS A 516 29.24 80.95 -11.09
C LYS A 516 28.78 82.38 -10.73
N GLU A 517 28.35 82.63 -9.49
CA GLU A 517 27.79 83.92 -9.08
C GLU A 517 28.90 84.96 -8.81
N ASN A 518 28.79 86.24 -9.17
CA ASN A 518 29.85 87.25 -8.91
C ASN A 518 29.77 87.83 -7.48
N ARG A 519 30.18 87.03 -6.47
CA ARG A 519 30.27 87.43 -5.04
C ARG A 519 31.70 87.38 -4.47
N SER A 520 31.87 87.94 -3.27
CA SER A 520 33.13 87.95 -2.50
C SER A 520 33.75 86.55 -2.38
N PRO A 521 35.08 86.37 -2.61
CA PRO A 521 35.73 85.06 -2.61
C PRO A 521 35.63 84.30 -1.28
N VAL A 522 35.57 85.02 -0.16
CA VAL A 522 35.59 84.45 1.20
C VAL A 522 34.24 83.84 1.56
N GLU A 523 33.13 84.49 1.21
CA GLU A 523 31.77 84.00 1.48
C GLU A 523 31.44 82.76 0.63
N LYS A 524 31.85 82.77 -0.65
CA LYS A 524 31.74 81.60 -1.52
C LYS A 524 32.45 80.38 -0.96
N GLN A 525 33.67 80.54 -0.43
CA GLN A 525 34.42 79.41 0.11
C GLN A 525 33.77 78.81 1.36
N MET A 526 33.13 79.62 2.21
CA MET A 526 32.39 79.12 3.37
C MET A 526 31.14 78.34 2.97
N GLU A 527 30.34 78.86 2.02
CA GLU A 527 29.13 78.19 1.54
C GLU A 527 29.46 76.89 0.79
N ILE A 528 30.48 76.92 -0.07
CA ILE A 528 30.96 75.72 -0.78
C ILE A 528 31.49 74.68 0.21
N ALA A 529 32.20 75.09 1.27
CA ALA A 529 32.67 74.16 2.30
C ALA A 529 31.50 73.53 3.08
N GLY A 530 30.45 74.29 3.37
CA GLY A 530 29.22 73.79 4.01
C GLY A 530 28.49 72.76 3.14
N ILE A 531 28.29 73.06 1.86
CA ILE A 531 27.66 72.16 0.89
C ILE A 531 28.53 70.91 0.68
N THR A 532 29.85 71.04 0.61
CA THR A 532 30.77 69.91 0.46
C THR A 532 30.73 68.97 1.67
N LYS A 533 30.57 69.51 2.88
CA LYS A 533 30.38 68.70 4.09
C LYS A 533 29.05 67.94 4.05
N ALA A 534 27.95 68.61 3.70
CA ALA A 534 26.64 67.96 3.56
C ALA A 534 26.64 66.85 2.50
N LEU A 535 27.32 67.08 1.35
CA LEU A 535 27.47 66.05 0.32
C LEU A 535 28.27 64.84 0.82
N LYS A 536 29.32 65.07 1.63
CA LYS A 536 30.13 63.99 2.21
C LYS A 536 29.35 63.16 3.21
N ASP A 537 28.49 63.79 4.02
CA ASP A 537 27.63 63.10 4.99
C ASP A 537 26.54 62.29 4.26
N ILE A 538 25.93 62.85 3.21
CA ILE A 538 24.98 62.11 2.35
C ILE A 538 25.65 60.93 1.65
N ASP A 539 26.86 61.11 1.11
CA ASP A 539 27.61 60.03 0.44
C ASP A 539 28.00 58.94 1.45
N PHE A 540 28.42 59.28 2.66
CA PHE A 540 28.68 58.31 3.72
C PHE A 540 27.45 57.45 4.01
N HIS A 541 26.25 58.05 4.11
CA HIS A 541 25.03 57.30 4.36
C HIS A 541 24.56 56.49 3.15
N ILE A 542 24.66 57.00 1.92
CA ILE A 542 24.35 56.19 0.73
C ILE A 542 25.28 54.96 0.65
N PHE A 543 26.59 55.12 0.86
CA PHE A 543 27.57 54.03 0.74
C PHE A 543 27.55 53.04 1.92
N HIS A 544 27.35 53.50 3.15
CA HIS A 544 27.36 52.63 4.33
C HIS A 544 26.09 51.76 4.43
N TYR A 545 24.97 52.21 3.86
CA TYR A 545 23.73 51.45 3.84
C TYR A 545 23.66 50.44 2.67
N VAL A 546 24.27 50.75 1.51
CA VAL A 546 24.41 49.77 0.40
C VAL A 546 25.22 48.53 0.81
N LYS A 547 26.06 48.62 1.85
CA LYS A 547 26.82 47.48 2.39
C LYS A 547 26.07 46.64 3.45
N ARG A 548 24.90 47.06 3.93
CA ARG A 548 24.15 46.38 5.00
C ARG A 548 22.84 45.70 4.55
N THR A 549 22.47 45.82 3.28
CA THR A 549 21.46 44.95 2.67
C THR A 549 22.11 43.60 2.30
N PRO A 550 21.57 42.43 2.72
CA PRO A 550 21.99 41.14 2.19
C PRO A 550 21.72 41.01 0.69
#